data_AF-A0A479ZV23-F1
#
_entry.id   AF-A0A479ZV23-F1
#
_cell.length_a   1.000
_cell.length_b   1.000
_cell.length_c   1.000
_cell.angle_alpha   90.00
_cell.angle_beta   90.00
_cell.angle_gamma   90.00
#
_symmetry.space_group_name_H-M   'P 1'
#
loop_
_entity.id
_entity.type
_entity.pdbx_description
1 polymer ?
#
loop_
_entity_poly.entity_id
_entity_poly.type
_entity_poly.pdbx_seq_one_letter_code
_entity_poly.pdbx_strand_id
1 'polypeptide(L)' 'MQFIGSPKQPTFTVCQLVKGVYQQQKYRLGDIIVSGLFPNLQLKLDDVMPC' A
#
# COMPACT_ATOMS: atom_id res chain seq x y z
N MET A 1 -1.21 30.19 -14.47
CA MET A 1 -1.57 29.14 -13.50
C MET A 1 -0.41 29.02 -12.51
N GLN A 2 -0.68 29.09 -11.20
CA GLN A 2 0.36 29.02 -10.17
C GLN A 2 0.50 27.56 -9.71
N PHE A 3 1.70 26.99 -9.83
CA PHE A 3 1.96 25.60 -9.43
C PHE A 3 2.09 25.51 -7.90
N ILE A 4 1.20 24.75 -7.26
CA ILE A 4 1.16 24.54 -5.80
C ILE A 4 1.74 23.17 -5.38
N GLY A 5 2.40 22.48 -6.31
CA GLY A 5 2.88 21.11 -6.12
C GLY A 5 2.04 20.06 -6.82
N SER A 6 2.51 18.82 -6.78
CA SER A 6 1.81 17.65 -7.31
C SER A 6 1.03 16.95 -6.20
N PRO A 7 -0.18 16.42 -6.49
CA PRO A 7 -0.91 15.59 -5.53
C PRO A 7 -0.04 14.43 -5.04
N LYS A 8 -0.13 14.11 -3.75
CA LYS A 8 0.50 12.89 -3.23
C LYS A 8 -0.17 11.68 -3.88
N GLN A 9 0.66 10.77 -4.36
CA GLN A 9 0.19 9.48 -4.86
C GLN A 9 -0.34 8.64 -3.69
N PRO A 10 -1.53 8.02 -3.80
CA PRO A 10 -2.05 7.10 -2.79
C PRO A 10 -1.05 5.97 -2.53
N THR A 11 -0.92 5.61 -1.26
CA THR A 11 -0.08 4.50 -0.85
C THR A 11 -0.73 3.73 0.28
N PHE A 12 -0.53 2.42 0.29
CA PHE A 12 -0.88 1.55 1.40
C PHE A 12 0.38 0.90 1.95
N THR A 13 0.50 0.76 3.26
CA THR A 13 1.69 0.17 3.89
C THR A 13 1.27 -0.99 4.77
N VAL A 14 1.79 -2.18 4.49
CA VAL A 14 1.67 -3.35 5.37
C VAL A 14 2.88 -3.37 6.30
N CYS A 15 2.64 -3.35 7.60
CA CYS A 15 3.68 -3.53 8.62
C CYS A 15 3.66 -4.98 9.09
N GLN A 16 4.78 -5.68 8.94
CA GLN A 16 4.91 -7.10 9.30
C GLN A 16 5.95 -7.25 10.42
N LEU A 17 5.62 -7.99 11.47
CA LEU A 17 6.56 -8.31 12.53
C LEU A 17 7.43 -9.51 12.10
N VAL A 18 8.70 -9.26 11.79
CA VAL A 18 9.66 -10.27 11.37
C VAL A 18 10.82 -10.28 12.37
N LYS A 19 11.01 -11.41 13.07
CA LYS A 19 12.07 -11.60 14.07
C LYS A 19 12.12 -10.46 15.11
N GLY A 20 10.94 -10.04 15.59
CA GLY A 20 10.82 -8.99 16.60
C GLY A 20 10.95 -7.56 16.07
N VAL A 21 11.10 -7.36 14.76
CA VAL A 21 11.19 -6.04 14.14
C VAL A 21 10.07 -5.83 13.12
N TYR A 22 9.43 -4.66 13.15
CA TYR A 22 8.44 -4.29 12.14
C TYR A 22 9.13 -3.90 10.83
N GLN A 23 8.87 -4.66 9.77
CA GLN A 23 9.24 -4.34 8.40
C GLN A 23 8.03 -3.72 7.70
N GLN A 24 8.28 -2.65 6.92
CA GLN A 24 7.23 -1.93 6.20
C GLN A 24 7.32 -2.26 4.71
N GLN A 25 6.20 -2.68 4.13
CA GLN A 25 6.06 -2.86 2.68
C GLN A 25 5.02 -1.88 2.16
N LYS A 26 5.43 -1.02 1.24
CA LYS A 26 4.57 0.00 0.62
C LYS A 26 4.05 -0.49 -0.73
N TYR A 27 2.79 -0.18 -1.00
CA TYR A 27 2.03 -0.51 -2.21
C TYR A 27 1.42 0.76 -2.80
N ARG A 28 1.16 0.74 -4.11
CA ARG A 28 0.54 1.80 -4.91
C ARG A 28 -0.63 1.23 -5.71
N LEU A 29 -1.34 2.11 -6.43
CA LEU A 29 -2.40 1.70 -7.36
C LEU A 29 -1.85 0.71 -8.39
N GLY A 30 -2.63 -0.32 -8.70
CA GLY A 30 -2.25 -1.47 -9.51
C GLY A 30 -1.57 -2.61 -8.75
N ASP A 31 -0.96 -2.34 -7.58
CA ASP A 31 -0.26 -3.37 -6.82
C ASP A 31 -1.24 -4.33 -6.12
N ILE A 32 -0.92 -5.62 -6.15
CA ILE A 32 -1.60 -6.63 -5.33
C ILE A 32 -0.99 -6.59 -3.93
N ILE A 33 -1.84 -6.40 -2.93
CA ILE A 33 -1.43 -6.35 -1.52
C ILE A 33 -1.20 -7.78 -1.05
N VAL A 34 0.00 -8.06 -0.56
CA VAL A 34 0.40 -9.38 -0.03
C VAL A 34 0.46 -9.33 1.48
N SER A 35 -0.16 -10.32 2.14
CA SER A 35 -0.11 -10.48 3.59
C SER A 35 0.43 -11.86 3.95
N GLY A 36 1.47 -11.89 4.79
CA GLY A 36 1.96 -13.16 5.33
C GLY A 36 0.95 -13.87 6.23
N LEU A 37 0.01 -13.15 6.84
CA LEU A 37 -1.05 -13.71 7.69
C LEU A 37 -2.24 -14.23 6.86
N PHE A 38 -2.46 -13.65 5.67
CA PHE A 38 -3.57 -14.00 4.78
C PHE A 38 -3.02 -14.26 3.37
N PRO A 39 -2.43 -15.44 3.11
CA PRO A 39 -1.75 -15.73 1.84
C PRO A 39 -2.68 -15.75 0.62
N ASN A 40 -3.99 -15.92 0.84
CA ASN A 40 -5.01 -15.93 -0.22
C ASN A 40 -5.77 -14.60 -0.34
N LEU A 41 -5.28 -13.53 0.30
CA LEU A 41 -5.90 -12.20 0.21
C LEU A 41 -5.79 -11.69 -1.24
N GLN A 42 -6.94 -11.48 -1.87
CA GLN A 42 -7.03 -10.83 -3.18
C GLN A 42 -7.53 -9.40 -2.96
N LEU A 43 -6.59 -8.48 -2.76
CA LEU A 43 -6.87 -7.07 -2.55
C LEU A 43 -5.84 -6.25 -3.34
N LYS A 44 -6.31 -5.30 -4.15
CA LYS A 44 -5.47 -4.28 -4.77
C LYS A 44 -5.71 -2.94 -4.10
N LEU A 45 -4.75 -2.02 -4.23
CA LEU A 45 -4.96 -0.67 -3.70
C LEU A 45 -6.15 0.03 -4.37
N ASP A 46 -6.42 -0.29 -5.64
CA ASP A 46 -7.55 0.21 -6.43
C ASP A 46 -8.92 -0.16 -5.82
N ASP A 47 -9.00 -1.25 -5.04
CA ASP A 47 -10.26 -1.68 -4.41
C ASP A 47 -10.65 -0.82 -3.20
N VAL A 48 -9.71 -0.05 -2.64
CA VAL A 48 -9.89 0.71 -1.40
C VAL A 48 -9.59 2.20 -1.52
N MET A 49 -8.94 2.63 -2.61
CA MET A 49 -8.63 4.03 -2.88
C MET A 49 -9.41 4.55 -4.08
N PRO A 50 -9.96 5.77 -4.01
CA PRO A 50 -10.62 6.39 -5.15
C PRO A 50 -9.64 6.67 -6.29
N CYS A 51 -10.16 6.57 -7.52
CA CYS A 51 -9.50 6.90 -8.78
C CYS A 51 -9.16 8.39 -8.88
#